data_AF-A0A7Z9Y2M7-F1
#
_entry.id   AF-A0A7Z9Y2M7-F1
#
_cell.length_a   1.000
_cell.length_b   1.000
_cell.length_c   1.000
_cell.angle_alpha   90.00
_cell.angle_beta   90.00
_cell.angle_gamma   90.00
#
_symmetry.space_group_name_H-M   'P 1'
#
loop_
_entity.id
_entity.type
_entity.pdbx_description
1 polymer ?
#
loop_
_entity_poly.entity_id
_entity_poly.type
_entity_poly.pdbx_seq_one_letter_code
_entity_poly.pdbx_strand_id
1 'polypeptide(L)'
;MIDSIIVSPIVHMITGSLVLLTSLIAAFLIGRRAWKQQPISKSGRIAFIAAQLALILQLLVGVKLLDQGFGNFQLYIHYIGGMAPLAFFLLYYWKPLQDQLKQTWAATAVTTLAFVFAFMTFVIGSMYVPG
;
A
#
# COMPACT_ATOMS: atom_id res chain seq x y z
N MET A 1 -6.95 -14.53 22.75
CA MET A 1 -5.69 -15.22 22.32
C MET A 1 -5.01 -14.52 21.13
N ILE A 2 -5.30 -13.25 20.82
CA ILE A 2 -4.49 -12.49 19.83
C ILE A 2 -3.17 -12.01 20.47
N ASP A 3 -3.16 -11.84 21.79
CA ASP A 3 -2.00 -11.34 22.54
C ASP A 3 -0.82 -12.33 22.57
N SER A 4 -1.06 -13.62 22.29
CA SER A 4 -0.02 -14.66 22.27
C SER A 4 0.75 -14.74 20.94
N ILE A 5 0.30 -14.05 19.88
CA ILE A 5 1.00 -14.07 18.59
C ILE A 5 2.10 -13.00 18.62
N ILE A 6 3.35 -13.44 18.70
CA ILE A 6 4.52 -12.56 18.63
C ILE A 6 4.94 -12.42 17.17
N VAL A 7 4.96 -11.20 16.66
CA VAL A 7 5.46 -10.89 15.31
C VAL A 7 6.87 -10.31 15.43
N SER A 8 7.78 -10.79 14.57
CA SER A 8 9.14 -10.26 14.49
C SER A 8 9.20 -9.01 13.61
N PRO A 9 10.03 -7.99 13.94
CA PRO A 9 10.23 -6.81 13.10
C PRO A 9 10.60 -7.11 11.64
N ILE A 10 11.29 -8.23 11.38
CA ILE A 10 11.64 -8.64 10.01
C ILE A 10 10.40 -8.88 9.15
N VAL A 11 9.30 -9.36 9.74
CA VAL A 11 8.03 -9.58 9.03
C VAL A 11 7.49 -8.26 8.51
N HIS A 12 7.62 -7.18 9.27
CA HIS A 12 7.21 -5.83 8.88
C HIS A 12 8.07 -5.26 7.75
N MET A 13 9.37 -5.54 7.76
CA MET A 13 10.26 -5.16 6.65
C MET A 13 9.92 -5.89 5.35
N ILE A 14 9.66 -7.20 5.44
CA ILE A 14 9.26 -8.03 4.29
C ILE A 14 7.92 -7.54 3.74
N THR A 15 6.92 -7.36 4.60
CA THR A 15 5.58 -6.92 4.19
C THR A 15 5.59 -5.49 3.65
N GLY A 16 6.42 -4.60 4.20
CA GLY A 16 6.67 -3.28 3.63
C GLY A 16 7.26 -3.34 2.22
N SER A 17 8.24 -4.23 2.00
CA SER A 17 8.84 -4.44 0.67
C SER A 17 7.83 -4.99 -0.34
N LEU A 18 6.93 -5.88 0.10
CA LEU A 18 5.83 -6.37 -0.71
C LEU A 18 4.86 -5.24 -1.11
N VAL A 19 4.54 -4.31 -0.22
CA VAL A 19 3.72 -3.13 -0.55
C VAL A 19 4.38 -2.31 -1.66
N LEU A 20 5.68 -2.01 -1.54
CA LEU A 20 6.41 -1.26 -2.56
C LEU A 20 6.39 -1.97 -3.92
N LEU A 21 6.71 -3.27 -3.93
CA LEU A 21 6.76 -4.05 -5.17
C LEU A 21 5.39 -4.15 -5.84
N THR A 22 4.36 -4.51 -5.08
CA THR A 22 3.01 -4.72 -5.62
C THR A 22 2.38 -3.41 -6.09
N SER A 23 2.55 -2.31 -5.34
CA SER A 23 2.06 -0.99 -5.76
C SER A 23 2.79 -0.45 -6.99
N LEU A 24 4.11 -0.65 -7.11
CA LEU A 24 4.87 -0.31 -8.31
C LEU A 24 4.42 -1.11 -9.53
N ILE A 25 4.25 -2.43 -9.40
CA ILE A 25 3.75 -3.29 -10.47
C ILE A 25 2.35 -2.85 -10.91
N ALA A 26 1.46 -2.56 -9.95
CA ALA A 26 0.12 -2.08 -10.25
C ALA A 26 0.14 -0.73 -10.98
N ALA A 27 0.91 0.24 -10.48
CA ALA A 27 1.08 1.55 -11.12
C ALA A 27 1.61 1.42 -12.54
N PHE A 28 2.61 0.57 -12.77
CA PHE A 28 3.17 0.32 -14.10
C PHE A 28 2.16 -0.34 -15.05
N LEU A 29 1.53 -1.44 -14.64
CA LEU A 29 0.61 -2.19 -15.50
C LEU A 29 -0.64 -1.38 -15.86
N ILE A 30 -1.19 -0.65 -14.89
CA ILE A 30 -2.41 0.15 -15.08
C ILE A 30 -2.06 1.47 -15.77
N GLY A 31 -0.97 2.15 -15.37
CA GLY A 31 -0.47 3.35 -16.03
C GLY A 31 -0.16 3.13 -17.51
N ARG A 32 0.45 2.00 -17.87
CA ARG A 32 0.65 1.62 -19.28
C ARG A 32 -0.68 1.48 -20.04
N ARG A 33 -1.75 0.98 -19.41
CA ARG A 33 -3.09 0.89 -20.02
C ARG A 33 -3.75 2.26 -20.12
N ALA A 34 -3.62 3.12 -19.10
CA ALA A 34 -4.11 4.49 -19.11
C ALA A 34 -3.49 5.29 -20.27
N TRP A 35 -2.17 5.21 -20.41
CA TRP A 35 -1.43 5.86 -21.50
C TRP A 35 -1.89 5.40 -22.89
N LYS A 36 -2.19 4.11 -23.03
CA LYS A 36 -2.72 3.53 -24.27
C LYS A 36 -4.22 3.74 -24.46
N GLN A 37 -4.88 4.46 -23.56
CA GLN A 37 -6.34 4.66 -23.54
C GLN A 37 -7.09 3.32 -23.62
N GLN A 38 -6.68 2.35 -22.80
CA GLN A 38 -7.26 1.02 -22.74
C GLN A 38 -7.86 0.73 -21.36
N PRO A 39 -8.89 -0.13 -21.29
CA PRO A 39 -9.41 -0.64 -20.03
C PRO A 39 -8.33 -1.39 -19.22
N ILE A 40 -8.52 -1.45 -17.91
CA ILE A 40 -7.66 -2.23 -17.01
C ILE A 40 -7.69 -3.71 -17.41
N SER A 41 -6.53 -4.30 -17.74
CA SER A 41 -6.41 -5.72 -18.06
C SER A 41 -6.52 -6.62 -16.83
N LYS A 42 -6.76 -7.92 -17.04
CA LYS A 42 -6.81 -8.93 -15.96
C LYS A 42 -5.58 -8.88 -15.05
N SER A 43 -4.38 -8.80 -15.64
CA SER A 43 -3.12 -8.65 -14.89
C SER A 43 -3.06 -7.36 -14.06
N GLY A 44 -3.54 -6.24 -14.61
CA GLY A 44 -3.61 -4.97 -13.89
C GLY A 44 -4.57 -5.03 -12.71
N ARG A 45 -5.73 -5.70 -12.86
CA ARG A 45 -6.68 -5.93 -11.76
C ARG A 45 -6.08 -6.81 -10.67
N ILE A 46 -5.39 -7.89 -11.04
CA ILE A 46 -4.72 -8.77 -10.07
C ILE A 46 -3.66 -7.98 -9.30
N ALA A 47 -2.82 -7.20 -9.99
CA ALA A 47 -1.81 -6.36 -9.33
C ALA A 47 -2.45 -5.30 -8.41
N PHE A 48 -3.55 -4.67 -8.84
CA PHE A 48 -4.30 -3.70 -8.04
C PHE A 48 -4.84 -4.30 -6.74
N ILE A 49 -5.38 -5.52 -6.80
CA ILE A 49 -5.86 -6.25 -5.61
C ILE A 49 -4.68 -6.68 -4.73
N ALA A 50 -3.61 -7.19 -5.32
CA ALA A 50 -2.42 -7.61 -4.58
C ALA A 50 -1.78 -6.45 -3.80
N ALA A 51 -1.74 -5.24 -4.38
CA ALA A 51 -1.26 -4.04 -3.71
C ALA A 51 -2.09 -3.70 -2.46
N GLN A 52 -3.43 -3.80 -2.56
CA GLN A 52 -4.32 -3.58 -1.42
C GLN A 52 -4.15 -4.62 -0.33
N LEU A 53 -4.06 -5.91 -0.70
CA LEU A 53 -3.86 -6.99 0.26
C LEU A 53 -2.52 -6.88 0.99
N ALA A 54 -1.44 -6.57 0.27
CA ALA A 54 -0.14 -6.32 0.86
C ALA A 54 -0.18 -5.14 1.84
N LEU A 55 -0.87 -4.05 1.48
CA LEU A 55 -1.02 -2.88 2.33
C LEU A 55 -1.80 -3.18 3.60
N ILE A 56 -2.92 -3.91 3.49
CA ILE A 56 -3.71 -4.33 4.65
C ILE A 56 -2.86 -5.19 5.58
N LEU A 57 -2.11 -6.16 5.04
CA LEU A 57 -1.21 -7.00 5.82
C LEU A 57 -0.13 -6.17 6.53
N GLN A 58 0.52 -5.24 5.83
CA GLN A 58 1.53 -4.35 6.41
C GLN A 58 0.96 -3.49 7.54
N LEU A 59 -0.27 -2.99 7.38
CA LEU A 59 -0.96 -2.21 8.40
C LEU A 59 -1.23 -3.04 9.65
N LEU A 60 -1.75 -4.26 9.50
CA LEU A 60 -2.02 -5.19 10.60
C LEU A 60 -0.73 -5.59 11.33
N VAL A 61 0.33 -5.90 10.59
CA VAL A 61 1.64 -6.24 11.17
C VAL A 61 2.21 -5.06 11.96
N GLY A 62 2.15 -3.84 11.43
CA GLY A 62 2.64 -2.66 12.14
C GLY A 62 1.82 -2.36 13.41
N VAL A 63 0.48 -2.49 13.36
CA VAL A 63 -0.36 -2.35 14.57
C VAL A 63 0.04 -3.39 15.62
N LYS A 64 0.32 -4.64 15.22
CA LYS A 64 0.75 -5.66 16.17
C LYS A 64 2.13 -5.39 16.78
N LEU A 65 3.07 -4.86 16.01
CA LEU A 65 4.37 -4.47 16.54
C LEU A 65 4.27 -3.30 17.53
N LEU A 66 3.40 -2.33 17.28
CA LEU A 66 3.11 -1.23 18.21
C LEU A 66 2.51 -1.76 19.53
N ASP A 67 1.59 -2.72 19.45
CA ASP A 67 1.02 -3.43 20.61
C ASP A 67 2.11 -4.21 21.40
N GLN A 68 3.12 -4.74 20.70
CA GLN A 68 4.29 -5.37 21.32
C GLN A 68 5.33 -4.37 21.89
N GLY A 69 5.07 -3.06 21.82
CA GLY A 69 5.94 -2.01 22.36
C GLY A 69 7.05 -1.53 21.44
N PHE A 70 7.06 -1.92 20.16
CA PHE A 70 8.05 -1.44 19.20
C PHE A 70 7.67 -0.05 18.66
N GLY A 71 8.65 0.86 18.61
CA GLY A 71 8.60 2.00 17.68
C GLY A 71 7.54 3.08 17.96
N ASN A 72 7.41 3.57 19.19
CA ASN A 72 6.50 4.68 19.54
C ASN A 72 6.70 5.95 18.67
N PHE A 73 7.94 6.25 18.25
CA PHE A 73 8.22 7.35 17.32
C PHE A 73 7.81 7.04 15.87
N GLN A 74 7.77 5.76 15.50
CA GLN A 74 7.37 5.29 14.18
C GLN A 74 5.85 5.17 14.04
N LEU A 75 5.10 5.26 15.15
CA LEU A 75 3.64 5.27 15.20
C LEU A 75 3.03 6.25 14.20
N TYR A 76 3.50 7.50 14.20
CA TYR A 76 2.97 8.56 13.32
C TYR A 76 3.30 8.30 11.84
N ILE A 77 4.50 7.80 11.57
CA ILE A 77 4.93 7.43 10.22
C ILE A 77 4.07 6.27 9.70
N HIS A 78 3.82 5.26 10.54
CA HIS A 78 2.99 4.12 10.21
C HIS A 78 1.53 4.51 9.96
N TYR A 79 0.97 5.37 10.81
CA TYR A 79 -0.41 5.83 10.66
C TYR A 79 -0.60 6.72 9.43
N ILE A 80 0.19 7.78 9.28
CA ILE A 80 0.03 8.69 8.15
C ILE A 80 0.42 7.98 6.85
N GLY A 81 1.55 7.29 6.87
CA GLY A 81 2.13 6.63 5.72
C GLY A 81 1.41 5.37 5.27
N GLY A 82 0.87 4.59 6.20
CA GLY A 82 0.12 3.37 5.91
C GLY A 82 -1.38 3.61 5.64
N MET A 83 -2.01 4.55 6.36
CA MET A 83 -3.45 4.81 6.18
C MET A 83 -3.76 5.70 4.99
N ALA A 84 -2.86 6.61 4.58
CA ALA A 84 -3.11 7.44 3.39
C ALA A 84 -3.26 6.61 2.10
N PRO A 85 -2.36 5.66 1.77
CA PRO A 85 -2.56 4.73 0.65
C PRO A 85 -3.87 3.96 0.74
N LEU A 86 -4.26 3.50 1.94
CA LEU A 86 -5.51 2.77 2.13
C LEU A 86 -6.71 3.67 1.85
N ALA A 87 -6.69 4.92 2.32
CA ALA A 87 -7.71 5.91 2.02
C ALA A 87 -7.83 6.17 0.51
N PHE A 88 -6.71 6.25 -0.23
CA PHE A 88 -6.76 6.39 -1.70
C PHE A 88 -7.47 5.21 -2.37
N PHE A 89 -7.18 3.98 -1.95
CA PHE A 89 -7.86 2.78 -2.46
C PHE A 89 -9.35 2.76 -2.09
N LEU A 90 -9.73 3.17 -0.88
CA LEU A 90 -11.13 3.25 -0.49
C LEU A 90 -11.88 4.32 -1.28
N LEU A 91 -11.27 5.49 -1.51
CA LEU A 91 -11.83 6.58 -2.31
C LEU A 91 -12.07 6.16 -3.76
N TYR A 92 -11.22 5.29 -4.32
CA TYR A 92 -11.44 4.70 -5.65
C TYR A 92 -12.79 3.97 -5.76
N TYR A 93 -13.19 3.26 -4.70
CA TYR A 93 -14.45 2.50 -4.66
C TYR A 93 -15.65 3.32 -4.16
N TRP A 94 -15.43 4.48 -3.54
CA TRP A 94 -16.49 5.31 -2.97
C TRP A 94 -17.52 5.76 -4.00
N LYS A 95 -17.07 6.16 -5.20
CA LYS A 95 -17.97 6.57 -6.29
C LYS A 95 -17.65 5.78 -7.56
N PRO A 96 -18.49 4.79 -7.93
CA PRO A 96 -18.24 4.00 -9.13
C PRO A 96 -18.32 4.88 -10.38
N LEU A 97 -17.23 4.96 -11.12
CA LEU A 97 -17.18 5.62 -12.43
C LEU A 97 -17.77 4.68 -13.48
N GLN A 98 -18.66 5.15 -14.36
CA GLN A 98 -19.25 4.31 -15.41
C GLN A 98 -18.32 4.13 -16.62
N ASP A 99 -17.44 5.10 -16.85
CA ASP A 99 -16.50 5.13 -17.97
C ASP A 99 -15.23 4.32 -17.65
N GLN A 100 -14.94 3.31 -18.47
CA GLN A 100 -13.80 2.41 -18.29
C GLN A 100 -12.44 3.13 -18.37
N LEU A 101 -12.32 4.19 -19.18
CA LEU A 101 -11.08 4.96 -19.28
C LEU A 101 -10.88 5.83 -18.04
N LYS A 102 -11.96 6.44 -17.53
CA LYS A 102 -11.91 7.18 -16.27
C LYS A 102 -11.55 6.26 -15.11
N GLN A 103 -12.06 5.03 -15.09
CA GLN A 103 -11.64 4.01 -14.11
C GLN A 103 -10.14 3.70 -14.22
N THR A 104 -9.61 3.48 -15.44
CA THR A 104 -8.17 3.21 -15.62
C THR A 104 -7.32 4.38 -15.12
N TRP A 105 -7.66 5.63 -15.45
CA TRP A 105 -6.92 6.80 -14.97
C TRP A 105 -7.02 6.98 -13.46
N ALA A 106 -8.20 6.79 -12.87
CA ALA A 106 -8.38 6.84 -11.42
C ALA A 106 -7.54 5.75 -10.73
N ALA A 107 -7.52 4.53 -11.26
CA ALA A 107 -6.71 3.44 -10.72
C ALA A 107 -5.20 3.72 -10.86
N THR A 108 -4.76 4.33 -11.96
CA THR A 108 -3.37 4.81 -12.13
C THR A 108 -3.00 5.85 -11.08
N ALA A 109 -3.85 6.86 -10.89
CA ALA A 109 -3.60 7.92 -9.90
C ALA A 109 -3.48 7.33 -8.49
N VAL A 110 -4.43 6.48 -8.10
CA VAL A 110 -4.48 5.85 -6.78
C VAL A 110 -3.27 4.94 -6.53
N THR A 111 -2.91 4.08 -7.49
CA THR A 111 -1.73 3.20 -7.33
C THR A 111 -0.42 3.96 -7.31
N THR A 112 -0.31 5.05 -8.08
CA THR A 112 0.88 5.89 -8.10
C THR A 112 1.03 6.66 -6.79
N LEU A 113 -0.04 7.27 -6.29
CA LEU A 113 -0.05 7.95 -5.00
C LEU A 113 0.23 6.97 -3.86
N ALA A 114 -0.38 5.78 -3.88
CA ALA A 114 -0.11 4.73 -2.90
C ALA A 114 1.36 4.31 -2.90
N PHE A 115 1.97 4.11 -4.09
CA PHE A 115 3.40 3.78 -4.20
C PHE A 115 4.28 4.90 -3.64
N VAL A 116 4.05 6.16 -4.03
CA VAL A 116 4.86 7.30 -3.57
C VAL A 116 4.79 7.44 -2.06
N PHE A 117 3.59 7.40 -1.48
CA PHE A 117 3.42 7.48 -0.03
C PHE A 117 4.05 6.29 0.68
N ALA A 118 3.85 5.06 0.20
CA ALA A 118 4.46 3.88 0.79
C ALA A 118 6.00 3.94 0.71
N PHE A 119 6.56 4.39 -0.40
CA PHE A 119 8.00 4.55 -0.59
C PHE A 119 8.59 5.58 0.36
N MET A 120 7.98 6.77 0.45
CA MET A 120 8.39 7.79 1.40
C MET A 120 8.32 7.27 2.83
N THR A 121 7.24 6.59 3.19
CA THR A 121 7.04 6.01 4.53
C THR A 121 8.10 4.97 4.86
N PHE A 122 8.42 4.09 3.91
CA PHE A 122 9.42 3.05 4.09
C PHE A 122 10.83 3.64 4.27
N VAL A 123 11.19 4.63 3.44
CA VAL A 123 12.50 5.30 3.50
C VAL A 123 12.63 6.15 4.76
N ILE A 124 11.61 6.92 5.12
CA ILE A 124 11.63 7.73 6.34
C ILE A 124 11.65 6.82 7.56
N GLY A 125 10.81 5.77 7.59
CA GLY A 125 10.76 4.81 8.69
C GLY A 125 12.10 4.12 8.95
N SER A 126 12.83 3.73 7.89
CA SER A 126 14.14 3.09 8.04
C SER A 126 15.21 4.01 8.62
N MET A 127 15.08 5.33 8.47
CA MET A 127 15.99 6.31 9.09
C MET A 127 15.82 6.40 10.61
N TYR A 128 14.68 5.98 11.16
CA TYR A 128 14.38 6.00 12.60
C TYR A 128 14.54 4.63 13.27
N VAL A 129 15.09 3.63 12.58
CA VAL A 129 15.50 2.34 13.17
C VAL A 129 17.01 2.43 13.44
N PRO A 130 17.47 2.35 14.71
CA PRO A 130 18.89 2.18 14.98
C PRO A 130 19.37 0.88 14.34
N GLY A 131 20.46 0.94 13.56
CA GLY A 131 21.13 -0.23 13.00
C GLY A 131 21.68 -1.17 14.08
#